data_AF-A0A1R1Y1F6-F1
#
_entry.id   AF-A0A1R1Y1F6-F1
#
_cell.length_a   1.000
_cell.length_b   1.000
_cell.length_c   1.000
_cell.angle_alpha   90.00
_cell.angle_beta   90.00
_cell.angle_gamma   90.00
#
_symmetry.space_group_name_H-M   'P 1'
#
loop_
_entity.id
_entity.type
_entity.pdbx_description
1 polymer ?
#
loop_
_entity_poly.entity_id
_entity_poly.type
_entity_poly.pdbx_seq_one_letter_code
_entity_poly.pdbx_strand_id
1 'polypeptide(L)'
;MCIVFWKLQTPTPASPYKFIFAGNRDEFFNRPTQLISEWNSSQEVKIVSPLDLMPPEAERGSWIGINELGRVSFLTNFSEKNFLHSKSKSRGLLVRDFLESNYSGQVDTLQSIATENLTITTENLIDPININPQSDYSLVYLNYLSNNLDHYNGFNLVTVDIPKMKSYYISNRNTGPKAINEVENHQIQGLSNSLINCWPKVERGKSQLDEIL
;
A
#
# COMPACT_ATOMS: atom_id res chain seq x y z
N MET A 1 -8.57 14.82 -8.17
CA MET A 1 -8.68 13.50 -7.54
C MET A 1 -7.32 12.80 -7.66
N CYS A 2 -6.82 12.16 -6.58
CA CYS A 2 -5.55 11.41 -6.62
C CYS A 2 -5.58 10.34 -7.72
N ILE A 3 -4.46 10.18 -8.40
CA ILE A 3 -4.23 9.12 -9.37
C ILE A 3 -2.77 8.69 -9.27
N VAL A 4 -2.54 7.39 -9.36
CA VAL A 4 -1.22 6.77 -9.32
C VAL A 4 -1.10 5.75 -10.45
N PHE A 5 0.11 5.64 -10.97
CA PHE A 5 0.54 4.68 -11.97
C PHE A 5 1.84 4.05 -11.50
N TRP A 6 1.98 2.75 -11.69
CA TRP A 6 3.23 2.07 -11.37
C TRP A 6 3.48 0.88 -12.27
N LYS A 7 4.75 0.48 -12.37
CA LYS A 7 5.19 -0.71 -13.09
C LYS A 7 6.32 -1.36 -12.30
N LEU A 8 6.26 -2.67 -12.09
CA LEU A 8 7.30 -3.45 -11.43
C LEU A 8 7.85 -4.45 -12.45
N GLN A 9 9.02 -4.22 -13.01
CA GLN A 9 9.51 -5.01 -14.14
C GLN A 9 10.94 -5.50 -13.92
N THR A 10 11.30 -6.57 -14.61
CA THR A 10 12.72 -6.91 -14.77
C THR A 10 13.37 -5.81 -15.62
N PRO A 11 14.48 -5.20 -15.18
CA PRO A 11 15.18 -4.18 -15.96
C PRO A 11 15.59 -4.69 -17.33
N THR A 12 15.43 -3.85 -18.34
CA THR A 12 15.88 -4.10 -19.71
C THR A 12 16.83 -2.98 -20.16
N PRO A 13 17.58 -3.15 -21.26
CA PRO A 13 18.38 -2.07 -21.83
C PRO A 13 17.56 -0.81 -22.19
N ALA A 14 16.30 -1.00 -22.61
CA ALA A 14 15.39 0.10 -22.93
C ALA A 14 14.81 0.78 -21.67
N SER A 15 14.64 0.02 -20.58
CA SER A 15 14.06 0.51 -19.33
C SER A 15 14.83 -0.06 -18.13
N PRO A 16 15.85 0.66 -17.61
CA PRO A 16 16.78 0.13 -16.62
C PRO A 16 16.23 0.11 -15.18
N TYR A 17 14.97 0.50 -14.98
CA TYR A 17 14.35 0.62 -13.67
C TYR A 17 13.57 -0.66 -13.31
N LYS A 18 13.76 -1.14 -12.07
CA LYS A 18 12.95 -2.23 -11.50
C LYS A 18 11.53 -1.78 -11.17
N PHE A 19 11.40 -0.57 -10.66
CA PHE A 19 10.14 0.00 -10.24
C PHE A 19 10.02 1.44 -10.75
N ILE A 20 8.87 1.75 -11.33
CA ILE A 20 8.52 3.06 -11.85
C ILE A 20 7.21 3.48 -11.19
N PHE A 21 7.14 4.72 -10.70
CA PHE A 21 5.95 5.29 -10.09
C PHE A 21 5.72 6.71 -10.61
N ALA A 22 4.48 7.03 -10.94
CA ALA A 22 4.03 8.38 -11.22
C ALA A 22 2.67 8.59 -10.53
N GLY A 23 2.47 9.74 -9.90
CA GLY A 23 1.18 10.01 -9.29
C GLY A 23 1.04 11.43 -8.80
N ASN A 24 -0.21 11.84 -8.55
CA ASN A 24 -0.51 13.08 -7.87
C ASN A 24 -1.25 12.80 -6.55
N ARG A 25 -1.00 13.66 -5.58
CA ARG A 25 -1.84 13.80 -4.40
C ARG A 25 -2.72 15.02 -4.59
N ASP A 26 -4.01 14.80 -4.73
CA ASP A 26 -5.00 15.88 -4.76
C ASP A 26 -5.68 15.98 -3.40
N GLU A 27 -5.36 17.05 -2.68
CA GLU A 27 -5.86 17.35 -1.34
C GLU A 27 -6.03 18.86 -1.17
N PHE A 28 -6.66 19.28 -0.08
CA PHE A 28 -6.85 20.71 0.22
C PHE A 28 -5.51 21.47 0.21
N PHE A 29 -5.49 22.64 -0.44
CA PHE A 29 -4.29 23.48 -0.56
C PHE A 29 -3.67 23.87 0.80
N ASN A 30 -4.49 24.01 1.84
CA ASN A 30 -4.05 24.34 3.20
C ASN A 30 -3.69 23.12 4.05
N ARG A 31 -3.70 21.90 3.49
CA ARG A 31 -3.32 20.68 4.20
C ARG A 31 -1.79 20.57 4.26
N PRO A 32 -1.15 20.81 5.41
CA PRO A 32 0.31 20.88 5.49
C PRO A 32 0.94 19.51 5.28
N THR A 33 2.08 19.49 4.59
CA THR A 33 2.89 18.28 4.36
C THR A 33 4.36 18.58 4.56
N GLN A 34 5.11 17.60 5.05
CA GLN A 34 6.56 17.61 4.98
C GLN A 34 7.01 17.22 3.58
N LEU A 35 8.03 17.91 3.06
CA LEU A 35 8.71 17.49 1.84
C LEU A 35 9.33 16.09 2.04
N ILE A 36 9.61 15.42 0.93
CA ILE A 36 10.31 14.13 0.97
C ILE A 36 11.62 14.27 1.74
N SER A 37 11.82 13.41 2.74
CA SER A 37 13.03 13.38 3.55
C SER A 37 13.31 11.95 4.00
N GLU A 38 14.57 11.70 4.37
CA GLU A 38 14.94 10.48 5.09
C GLU A 38 14.58 10.62 6.57
N TRP A 39 14.06 9.56 7.16
CA TRP A 39 13.85 9.42 8.60
C TRP A 39 14.00 7.96 9.00
N ASN A 40 14.38 7.73 10.27
CA ASN A 40 14.49 6.39 10.82
C ASN A 40 13.18 6.02 11.49
N SER A 41 12.71 4.82 11.22
CA SER A 41 11.65 4.21 12.01
C SER A 41 12.11 3.96 13.46
N SER A 42 11.15 3.70 14.34
CA SER A 42 11.42 3.18 15.70
C SER A 42 12.20 1.85 15.70
N GLN A 43 12.28 1.17 14.55
CA GLN A 43 12.97 -0.10 14.35
C GLN A 43 14.30 0.06 13.59
N GLU A 44 14.84 1.28 13.51
CA GLU A 44 16.09 1.64 12.84
C GLU A 44 16.14 1.37 11.33
N VAL A 45 14.99 1.11 10.70
CA VAL A 45 14.88 1.07 9.23
C VAL A 45 14.83 2.48 8.68
N LYS A 46 15.71 2.80 7.73
CA LYS A 46 15.70 4.07 6.98
C LYS A 46 14.55 4.11 5.98
N ILE A 47 13.80 5.20 6.01
CA ILE A 47 12.63 5.42 5.17
C ILE A 47 12.76 6.77 4.49
N VAL A 48 12.47 6.79 3.19
CA VAL A 48 12.34 8.01 2.39
C VAL A 48 10.88 8.20 2.03
N SER A 49 10.26 9.23 2.61
CA SER A 49 8.83 9.49 2.47
C SER A 49 8.50 10.93 2.84
N PRO A 50 7.55 11.60 2.16
CA PRO A 50 6.89 12.76 2.72
C PRO A 50 6.01 12.37 3.92
N LEU A 51 5.47 13.36 4.65
CA LEU A 51 4.53 13.13 5.74
C LEU A 51 3.34 14.09 5.65
N ASP A 52 2.15 13.59 5.98
CA ASP A 52 0.98 14.42 6.22
C ASP A 52 1.07 15.01 7.63
N LEU A 53 1.14 16.34 7.73
CA LEU A 53 1.33 17.04 9.00
C LEU A 53 0.01 17.47 9.66
N MET A 54 -1.13 17.26 8.99
CA MET A 54 -2.44 17.61 9.53
C MET A 54 -2.84 16.75 10.74
N PRO A 55 -2.65 15.41 10.74
CA PRO A 55 -2.93 14.60 11.92
C PRO A 55 -2.01 14.95 13.11
N PRO A 56 -2.45 14.65 14.35
CA PRO A 56 -1.57 14.64 15.51
C PRO A 56 -0.32 13.79 15.26
N GLU A 57 0.80 14.13 15.90
CA GLU A 57 2.12 13.52 15.62
C GLU A 57 2.11 11.99 15.63
N ALA A 58 1.45 11.36 16.61
CA ALA A 58 1.32 9.91 16.71
C ALA A 58 0.57 9.27 15.52
N GLU A 59 -0.32 10.03 14.88
CA GLU A 59 -1.17 9.61 13.76
C GLU A 59 -0.70 10.11 12.39
N ARG A 60 0.44 10.84 12.35
CA ARG A 60 1.04 11.27 11.09
C ARG A 60 1.48 10.07 10.30
N GLY A 61 1.19 10.10 9.01
CA GLY A 61 1.59 9.03 8.11
C GLY A 61 1.87 9.59 6.72
N SER A 62 2.01 8.70 5.76
CA SER A 62 2.34 9.07 4.39
C SER A 62 1.33 8.51 3.39
N TRP A 63 1.33 9.07 2.19
CA TRP A 63 0.62 8.51 1.05
C TRP A 63 1.53 7.72 0.11
N ILE A 64 2.85 7.82 0.28
CA ILE A 64 3.87 7.10 -0.49
C ILE A 64 5.18 7.05 0.29
N GLY A 65 5.91 5.95 0.20
CA GLY A 65 7.30 5.92 0.64
C GLY A 65 8.01 4.65 0.23
N ILE A 66 9.32 4.66 0.44
CA ILE A 66 10.21 3.51 0.23
C ILE A 66 11.16 3.38 1.42
N ASN A 67 11.53 2.16 1.79
CA ASN A 67 12.54 1.92 2.80
C ASN A 67 13.82 1.30 2.21
N GLU A 68 14.89 1.26 2.99
CA GLU A 68 16.20 0.72 2.57
C GLU A 68 16.17 -0.79 2.24
N LEU A 69 15.10 -1.50 2.64
CA LEU A 69 14.87 -2.91 2.28
C LEU A 69 14.27 -3.06 0.86
N GLY A 70 14.03 -1.96 0.15
CA GLY A 70 13.41 -1.96 -1.18
C GLY A 70 11.91 -2.23 -1.16
N ARG A 71 11.25 -1.97 -0.01
CA ARG A 71 9.78 -2.05 0.09
C ARG A 71 9.19 -0.68 -0.19
N VAL A 72 8.17 -0.66 -1.04
CA VAL A 72 7.41 0.56 -1.40
C VAL A 72 5.96 0.36 -0.97
N SER A 73 5.35 1.41 -0.43
CA SER A 73 3.91 1.44 -0.21
C SER A 73 3.34 2.79 -0.57
N PHE A 74 2.15 2.78 -1.12
CA PHE A 74 1.41 3.98 -1.46
C PHE A 74 -0.09 3.71 -1.42
N LEU A 75 -0.86 4.77 -1.23
CA LEU A 75 -2.31 4.68 -1.12
C LEU A 75 -3.02 5.73 -1.95
N THR A 76 -4.30 5.46 -2.26
CA THR A 76 -5.25 6.51 -2.61
C THR A 76 -6.49 6.40 -1.73
N ASN A 77 -7.09 7.54 -1.43
CA ASN A 77 -8.33 7.60 -0.68
C ASN A 77 -9.53 7.29 -1.59
N PHE A 78 -10.56 6.62 -1.10
CA PHE A 78 -11.83 6.59 -1.83
C PHE A 78 -12.51 7.96 -1.79
N SER A 79 -13.21 8.29 -2.88
CA SER A 79 -14.09 9.45 -2.92
C SER A 79 -15.42 9.11 -2.27
N GLU A 80 -15.66 9.60 -1.05
CA GLU A 80 -16.86 9.30 -0.27
C GLU A 80 -17.65 10.58 0.04
N LYS A 81 -18.98 10.54 -0.12
CA LYS A 81 -19.86 11.70 0.16
C LYS A 81 -19.98 12.01 1.65
N ASN A 82 -19.89 10.97 2.48
CA ASN A 82 -19.99 11.07 3.94
C ASN A 82 -18.63 10.72 4.54
N PHE A 83 -17.81 11.73 4.84
CA PHE A 83 -16.57 11.58 5.64
C PHE A 83 -16.84 11.26 7.13
N LEU A 84 -17.95 10.58 7.41
CA LEU A 84 -18.53 10.43 8.74
C LEU A 84 -18.07 9.13 9.39
N HIS A 85 -16.79 9.06 9.73
CA HIS A 85 -16.35 8.34 10.92
C HIS A 85 -15.33 9.19 11.64
N SER A 86 -15.80 9.99 12.62
CA SER A 86 -14.96 10.85 13.46
C SER A 86 -14.00 10.08 14.38
N LYS A 87 -13.89 8.75 14.22
CA LYS A 87 -13.05 7.85 15.01
C LYS A 87 -12.14 6.96 14.14
N SER A 88 -12.17 7.08 12.81
CA SER A 88 -11.30 6.30 11.95
C SER A 88 -9.85 6.76 12.07
N LYS A 89 -8.92 5.81 12.06
CA LYS A 89 -7.49 6.09 12.03
C LYS A 89 -7.11 6.78 10.71
N SER A 90 -6.04 7.58 10.76
CA SER A 90 -5.40 8.13 9.57
C SER A 90 -4.96 7.01 8.63
N ARG A 91 -5.43 7.02 7.38
CA ARG A 91 -5.01 6.06 6.34
C ARG A 91 -3.51 6.12 6.06
N GLY A 92 -2.87 7.27 6.30
CA GLY A 92 -1.43 7.41 6.09
C GLY A 92 -0.59 6.50 7.00
N LEU A 93 -1.17 6.02 8.11
CA LEU A 93 -0.55 5.03 8.98
C LEU A 93 -0.33 3.70 8.26
N LEU A 94 -1.19 3.32 7.32
CA LEU A 94 -1.03 2.08 6.55
C LEU A 94 0.29 2.03 5.78
N VAL A 95 0.65 3.15 5.15
CA VAL A 95 1.94 3.27 4.44
C VAL A 95 3.09 3.32 5.44
N ARG A 96 2.95 4.09 6.52
CA ARG A 96 3.99 4.22 7.55
C ARG A 96 4.31 2.88 8.19
N ASP A 97 3.30 2.18 8.72
CA ASP A 97 3.45 0.93 9.46
C ASP A 97 4.10 -0.17 8.59
N PHE A 98 3.74 -0.23 7.30
CA PHE A 98 4.37 -1.15 6.35
C PHE A 98 5.87 -0.85 6.13
N LEU A 99 6.24 0.43 6.07
CA LEU A 99 7.62 0.86 5.80
C LEU A 99 8.53 0.77 7.03
N GLU A 100 7.98 1.02 8.23
CA GLU A 100 8.70 0.97 9.51
C GLU A 100 9.10 -0.43 9.94
N SER A 101 8.43 -1.45 9.43
CA SER A 101 8.60 -2.80 9.92
C SER A 101 9.89 -3.43 9.42
N ASN A 102 10.81 -3.71 10.36
CA ASN A 102 11.92 -4.59 10.13
C ASN A 102 11.43 -6.05 10.12
N TYR A 103 12.05 -6.87 9.27
CA TYR A 103 11.65 -8.27 9.11
C TYR A 103 11.91 -9.12 10.40
N SER A 104 12.73 -8.61 11.33
CA SER A 104 13.28 -9.37 12.44
C SER A 104 12.53 -9.24 13.77
N GLY A 105 11.76 -8.17 14.00
CA GLY A 105 11.16 -7.88 15.32
C GLY A 105 9.63 -7.99 15.38
N GLN A 106 8.93 -7.77 14.26
CA GLN A 106 7.46 -7.77 14.24
C GLN A 106 6.84 -9.03 13.64
N VAL A 107 7.63 -9.90 12.98
CA VAL A 107 7.10 -11.15 12.45
C VAL A 107 6.51 -11.98 13.58
N ASP A 108 7.18 -12.12 14.73
CA ASP A 108 6.62 -12.90 15.85
C ASP A 108 5.29 -12.34 16.40
N THR A 109 5.11 -11.01 16.42
CA THR A 109 3.87 -10.37 16.93
C THR A 109 2.75 -10.37 15.89
N LEU A 110 3.05 -10.09 14.62
CA LEU A 110 2.07 -10.19 13.54
C LEU A 110 1.71 -11.66 13.25
N GLN A 111 2.64 -12.58 13.49
CA GLN A 111 2.47 -14.03 13.36
C GLN A 111 1.63 -14.60 14.51
N SER A 112 1.83 -14.18 15.76
CA SER A 112 0.92 -14.59 16.84
C SER A 112 -0.51 -14.10 16.58
N ILE A 113 -0.66 -12.85 16.15
CA ILE A 113 -1.96 -12.26 15.82
C ILE A 113 -2.60 -12.91 14.58
N ALA A 114 -1.82 -13.20 13.53
CA ALA A 114 -2.34 -13.88 12.34
C ALA A 114 -2.70 -15.34 12.62
N THR A 115 -1.88 -16.04 13.41
CA THR A 115 -2.09 -17.46 13.77
C THR A 115 -3.29 -17.63 14.71
N GLU A 116 -3.50 -16.74 15.69
CA GLU A 116 -4.69 -16.76 16.55
C GLU A 116 -5.99 -16.54 15.75
N ASN A 117 -5.98 -15.62 14.77
CA ASN A 117 -7.15 -15.27 13.97
C ASN A 117 -7.45 -16.27 12.82
N LEU A 118 -6.45 -17.01 12.34
CA LEU A 118 -6.61 -18.12 11.38
C LEU A 118 -7.38 -19.32 11.95
N THR A 119 -7.41 -19.48 13.27
CA THR A 119 -8.16 -20.56 13.94
C THR A 119 -9.68 -20.36 13.93
N ILE A 120 -10.20 -19.18 13.55
CA ILE A 120 -11.62 -18.81 13.72
C ILE A 120 -12.42 -18.82 12.40
N THR A 121 -11.77 -18.89 11.22
CA THR A 121 -12.46 -18.73 9.92
C THR A 121 -12.19 -19.87 8.95
N THR A 122 -12.47 -21.11 9.34
CA THR A 122 -12.35 -22.30 8.46
C THR A 122 -13.53 -22.54 7.52
N GLU A 123 -14.31 -21.52 7.13
CA GLU A 123 -15.43 -21.79 6.22
C GLU A 123 -15.51 -20.98 4.93
N ASN A 124 -14.76 -19.89 4.71
CA ASN A 124 -14.82 -19.23 3.40
C ASN A 124 -13.55 -18.46 3.04
N LEU A 125 -12.90 -18.98 1.98
CA LEU A 125 -12.07 -18.29 0.97
C LEU A 125 -10.55 -18.20 1.25
N ILE A 126 -9.82 -18.88 0.35
CA ILE A 126 -8.37 -19.06 0.23
C ILE A 126 -7.86 -20.18 1.16
N ASP A 127 -7.45 -21.31 0.56
CA ASP A 127 -6.66 -22.34 1.24
C ASP A 127 -5.54 -21.66 2.05
N PRO A 128 -5.35 -21.97 3.34
CA PRO A 128 -4.29 -21.40 4.15
C PRO A 128 -2.97 -21.86 3.56
N ILE A 129 -2.45 -21.08 2.62
CA ILE A 129 -1.17 -21.29 1.98
C ILE A 129 -0.16 -21.37 3.11
N ASN A 130 0.75 -22.32 2.93
CA ASN A 130 2.00 -22.52 3.63
C ASN A 130 2.87 -21.23 3.49
N ILE A 131 2.42 -20.11 4.04
CA ILE A 131 3.09 -18.81 3.97
C ILE A 131 4.27 -18.93 4.92
N ASN A 132 5.45 -19.26 4.37
CA ASN A 132 6.69 -19.07 5.11
C ASN A 132 6.81 -17.55 5.35
N PRO A 133 6.72 -17.06 6.61
CA PRO A 133 6.79 -15.64 6.89
C PRO A 133 8.09 -15.03 6.36
N GLN A 134 9.18 -15.82 6.26
CA GLN A 134 10.47 -15.42 5.66
C GLN A 134 10.37 -15.03 4.19
N SER A 135 9.35 -15.54 3.50
CA SER A 135 9.25 -15.44 2.05
C SER A 135 8.45 -14.25 1.53
N ASP A 136 7.52 -13.63 2.29
CA ASP A 136 6.68 -12.54 1.73
C ASP A 136 6.06 -11.60 2.80
N TYR A 137 6.78 -10.54 3.16
CA TYR A 137 6.34 -9.58 4.19
C TYR A 137 5.09 -8.80 3.76
N SER A 138 4.98 -8.46 2.47
CA SER A 138 3.82 -7.76 1.92
C SER A 138 2.54 -8.52 2.15
N LEU A 139 2.54 -9.83 1.87
CA LEU A 139 1.37 -10.66 2.09
C LEU A 139 1.03 -10.80 3.59
N VAL A 140 2.03 -10.96 4.46
CA VAL A 140 1.84 -11.03 5.92
C VAL A 140 1.20 -9.75 6.46
N TYR A 141 1.73 -8.58 6.09
CA TYR A 141 1.18 -7.28 6.50
C TYR A 141 -0.27 -7.10 6.02
N LEU A 142 -0.55 -7.46 4.77
CA LEU A 142 -1.90 -7.32 4.21
C LEU A 142 -2.92 -8.28 4.84
N ASN A 143 -2.51 -9.49 5.24
CA ASN A 143 -3.35 -10.42 6.01
C ASN A 143 -3.64 -9.90 7.42
N TYR A 144 -2.68 -9.24 8.07
CA TYR A 144 -2.95 -8.56 9.34
C TYR A 144 -3.95 -7.40 9.14
N LEU A 145 -3.76 -6.61 8.08
CA LEU A 145 -4.63 -5.49 7.75
C LEU A 145 -6.05 -5.94 7.38
N SER A 146 -6.24 -7.09 6.73
CA SER A 146 -7.57 -7.58 6.36
C SER A 146 -8.49 -7.80 7.56
N ASN A 147 -7.93 -8.04 8.75
CA ASN A 147 -8.67 -8.16 10.00
C ASN A 147 -9.03 -6.81 10.65
N ASN A 148 -8.53 -5.69 10.11
CA ASN A 148 -8.61 -4.36 10.70
C ASN A 148 -9.11 -3.28 9.71
N LEU A 149 -9.74 -3.69 8.60
CA LEU A 149 -10.14 -2.80 7.50
C LEU A 149 -11.13 -1.71 7.93
N ASP A 150 -11.99 -2.01 8.88
CA ASP A 150 -13.06 -1.11 9.37
C ASP A 150 -12.54 0.02 10.26
N HIS A 151 -11.28 -0.04 10.70
CA HIS A 151 -10.64 1.05 11.44
C HIS A 151 -10.32 2.27 10.57
N TYR A 152 -10.43 2.14 9.24
CA TYR A 152 -10.05 3.18 8.29
C TYR A 152 -11.23 3.56 7.40
N ASN A 153 -11.28 4.84 6.99
CA ASN A 153 -12.17 5.27 5.90
C ASN A 153 -11.76 4.62 4.57
N GLY A 154 -12.55 4.78 3.51
CA GLY A 154 -12.33 4.08 2.25
C GLY A 154 -10.93 4.33 1.68
N PHE A 155 -10.20 3.27 1.35
CA PHE A 155 -8.84 3.35 0.84
C PHE A 155 -8.53 2.25 -0.19
N ASN A 156 -7.47 2.53 -0.95
CA ASN A 156 -6.72 1.60 -1.75
C ASN A 156 -5.28 1.61 -1.23
N LEU A 157 -4.71 0.46 -0.95
CA LEU A 157 -3.32 0.32 -0.52
C LEU A 157 -2.59 -0.61 -1.48
N VAL A 158 -1.41 -0.20 -1.93
CA VAL A 158 -0.51 -1.03 -2.72
C VAL A 158 0.78 -1.21 -1.94
N THR A 159 1.24 -2.45 -1.84
CA THR A 159 2.55 -2.81 -1.29
C THR A 159 3.39 -3.45 -2.37
N VAL A 160 4.68 -3.10 -2.42
CA VAL A 160 5.64 -3.61 -3.40
C VAL A 160 6.89 -4.05 -2.66
N ASP A 161 7.33 -5.27 -2.91
CA ASP A 161 8.62 -5.79 -2.49
C ASP A 161 9.50 -5.90 -3.75
N ILE A 162 10.36 -4.90 -3.97
CA ILE A 162 11.19 -4.81 -5.18
C ILE A 162 12.19 -5.98 -5.25
N PRO A 163 12.92 -6.35 -4.17
CA PRO A 163 13.81 -7.52 -4.20
C PRO A 163 13.11 -8.81 -4.61
N LYS A 164 11.87 -9.03 -4.15
CA LYS A 164 11.09 -10.22 -4.48
C LYS A 164 10.31 -10.13 -5.78
N MET A 165 10.32 -8.96 -6.43
CA MET A 165 9.53 -8.68 -7.63
C MET A 165 8.06 -9.05 -7.41
N LYS A 166 7.45 -8.55 -6.32
CA LYS A 166 6.05 -8.80 -6.01
C LYS A 166 5.33 -7.53 -5.63
N SER A 167 4.07 -7.42 -6.04
CA SER A 167 3.19 -6.34 -5.61
C SER A 167 1.79 -6.85 -5.32
N TYR A 168 1.17 -6.22 -4.33
CA TYR A 168 -0.16 -6.59 -3.85
C TYR A 168 -1.01 -5.34 -3.67
N TYR A 169 -2.32 -5.53 -3.81
CA TYR A 169 -3.33 -4.50 -3.68
C TYR A 169 -4.44 -4.97 -2.74
N ILE A 170 -4.88 -4.08 -1.83
CA ILE A 170 -6.05 -4.28 -0.99
C ILE A 170 -6.90 -3.00 -0.95
N SER A 171 -8.21 -3.17 -0.78
CA SER A 171 -9.13 -2.08 -0.50
C SER A 171 -10.19 -2.54 0.50
N ASN A 172 -10.54 -1.68 1.46
CA ASN A 172 -11.68 -1.88 2.38
C ASN A 172 -13.04 -1.51 1.76
N ARG A 173 -13.09 -1.35 0.43
CA ARG A 173 -14.33 -1.17 -0.34
C ARG A 173 -14.55 -2.29 -1.36
N ASN A 174 -13.61 -3.24 -1.45
CA ASN A 174 -13.79 -4.44 -2.26
C ASN A 174 -14.66 -5.45 -1.48
N THR A 175 -15.84 -5.79 -2.00
CA THR A 175 -16.79 -6.72 -1.38
C THR A 175 -16.64 -8.16 -1.87
N GLY A 176 -15.54 -8.48 -2.56
CA GLY A 176 -15.29 -9.79 -3.15
C GLY A 176 -14.55 -10.78 -2.23
N PRO A 177 -14.51 -12.07 -2.62
CA PRO A 177 -13.94 -13.16 -1.82
C PRO A 177 -12.43 -13.09 -1.58
N LYS A 178 -11.71 -12.21 -2.29
CA LYS A 178 -10.28 -11.96 -2.10
C LYS A 178 -10.05 -10.48 -1.86
N ALA A 179 -9.92 -10.10 -0.59
CA ALA A 179 -9.60 -8.71 -0.23
C ALA A 179 -8.21 -8.31 -0.78
N ILE A 180 -7.26 -9.25 -0.76
CA ILE A 180 -5.88 -9.09 -1.25
C ILE A 180 -5.76 -9.63 -2.67
N ASN A 181 -5.21 -8.82 -3.57
CA ASN A 181 -5.01 -9.17 -4.97
C ASN A 181 -3.53 -9.01 -5.31
N GLU A 182 -2.91 -10.05 -5.88
CA GLU A 182 -1.59 -9.91 -6.49
C GLU A 182 -1.71 -9.10 -7.77
N VAL A 183 -0.77 -8.17 -7.96
CA VAL A 183 -0.77 -7.23 -9.07
C VAL A 183 0.23 -7.68 -10.12
N GLU A 184 -0.18 -7.67 -11.38
CA GLU A 184 0.66 -8.11 -12.48
C GLU A 184 1.81 -7.12 -12.75
N ASN A 185 3.03 -7.64 -12.68
CA ASN A 185 4.27 -6.85 -12.66
C ASN A 185 4.62 -6.20 -14.02
N HIS A 186 4.41 -6.91 -15.13
CA HIS A 186 4.91 -6.49 -16.45
C HIS A 186 4.08 -5.40 -17.14
N GLN A 187 2.88 -5.10 -16.63
CA GLN A 187 1.99 -4.10 -17.18
C GLN A 187 2.01 -2.84 -16.33
N ILE A 188 1.73 -1.70 -16.96
CA ILE A 188 1.48 -0.46 -16.21
C ILE A 188 0.13 -0.62 -15.51
N GLN A 189 0.19 -0.50 -14.19
CA GLN A 189 -0.97 -0.52 -13.33
C GLN A 189 -1.37 0.91 -13.01
N GLY A 190 -2.66 1.11 -12.76
CA GLY A 190 -3.20 2.44 -12.52
C GLY A 190 -4.35 2.40 -11.55
N LEU A 191 -4.38 3.39 -10.66
CA LEU A 191 -5.38 3.46 -9.60
C LEU A 191 -5.72 4.91 -9.27
N SER A 192 -6.99 5.17 -8.94
CA SER A 192 -7.48 6.49 -8.52
C SER A 192 -8.38 6.31 -7.29
N ASN A 193 -9.26 7.27 -6.99
CA ASN A 193 -10.09 7.27 -5.79
C ASN A 193 -11.28 6.28 -5.82
N SER A 194 -11.07 5.11 -6.44
CA SER A 194 -12.02 4.00 -6.54
C SER A 194 -11.26 2.69 -6.75
N LEU A 195 -11.97 1.59 -7.02
CA LEU A 195 -11.36 0.30 -7.33
C LEU A 195 -10.51 0.36 -8.61
N ILE A 196 -9.63 -0.62 -8.77
CA ILE A 196 -8.76 -0.77 -9.94
C ILE A 196 -9.57 -0.87 -11.25
N ASN A 197 -9.07 -0.29 -12.34
CA ASN A 197 -9.68 -0.29 -13.68
C ASN A 197 -11.06 0.39 -13.80
N CYS A 198 -11.46 1.25 -12.86
CA CYS A 198 -12.80 1.87 -12.88
C CYS A 198 -12.91 3.22 -13.63
N TRP A 199 -11.82 3.81 -14.12
CA TRP A 199 -11.86 5.20 -14.63
C TRP A 199 -11.20 5.37 -16.01
N PRO A 200 -11.88 6.02 -16.99
CA PRO A 200 -11.29 6.30 -18.30
C PRO A 200 -9.97 7.11 -18.24
N LYS A 201 -9.82 8.01 -17.26
CA LYS A 201 -8.57 8.76 -17.05
C LYS A 201 -7.40 7.86 -16.64
N VAL A 202 -7.69 6.75 -15.96
CA VAL A 202 -6.68 5.77 -15.55
C VAL A 202 -6.21 5.00 -16.76
N GLU A 203 -7.14 4.49 -17.58
CA GLU A 203 -6.78 3.80 -18.83
C GLU A 203 -6.02 4.72 -19.79
N ARG A 204 -6.48 5.97 -19.96
CA ARG A 204 -5.76 6.97 -20.76
C ARG A 204 -4.34 7.22 -20.24
N GLY A 205 -4.19 7.37 -18.92
CA GLY A 205 -2.87 7.59 -18.32
C GLY A 205 -1.95 6.37 -18.43
N LYS A 206 -2.48 5.15 -18.33
CA LYS A 206 -1.74 3.91 -18.57
C LYS A 206 -1.20 3.88 -20.01
N SER A 207 -2.06 4.13 -21.00
CA SER A 207 -1.65 4.18 -22.41
C SER A 207 -0.58 5.25 -22.67
N GLN A 208 -0.77 6.47 -22.14
CA GLN A 208 0.19 7.55 -22.32
C GLN A 208 1.54 7.27 -21.65
N LEU A 209 1.55 6.59 -20.50
CA LEU A 209 2.78 6.21 -19.83
C LEU A 209 3.48 5.07 -20.57
N ASP A 210 2.73 4.14 -21.17
CA ASP A 210 3.29 3.04 -21.98
C ASP A 210 3.98 3.55 -23.25
N GLU A 211 3.47 4.63 -23.85
CA GLU A 211 4.11 5.29 -25.00
C GLU A 211 5.46 5.96 -24.65
N ILE A 212 5.71 6.26 -23.37
CA ILE A 212 6.92 6.95 -22.90
C ILE A 212 8.00 5.96 -22.43
N LEU A 213 7.60 4.80 -21.91
CA LEU A 213 8.46 3.82 -21.23
C LEU A 213 8.99 2.72 -22.15
#